data_AF-F5Y317-F1
#
_entry.id   AF-F5Y317-F1
#
_cell.length_a   1.000
_cell.length_b   1.000
_cell.length_c   1.000
_cell.angle_alpha   90.00
_cell.angle_beta   90.00
_cell.angle_gamma   90.00
#
_symmetry.space_group_name_H-M   'P 1'
#
loop_
_entity.id
_entity.type
_entity.pdbx_description
1 polymer ?
#
loop_
_entity_poly.entity_id
_entity_poly.type
_entity_poly.pdbx_seq_one_letter_code
_entity_poly.pdbx_strand_id
1 'polypeptide(L)'
;MSDAPPFVSVKLPAALVNQARESAQTMRRSVASQIEYWATLGKALEQAGLTTQDSQALIARQERAAYRVTPPAPQALSPELDELQAHVLALAKSGALSARTQDAVAAGKAKGTRSKTRKAA
;
A
#
# COMPACT_ATOMS: atom_id res chain seq x y z
N MET A 1 -45.27 -21.65 -13.66
CA MET A 1 -45.83 -20.29 -13.62
C MET A 1 -44.91 -19.49 -12.73
N SER A 2 -44.14 -18.56 -13.30
CA SER A 2 -43.12 -17.81 -12.56
C SER A 2 -43.79 -16.83 -11.62
N ASP A 3 -43.74 -17.11 -10.33
CA ASP A 3 -44.22 -16.24 -9.28
C ASP A 3 -43.22 -15.08 -9.14
N ALA A 4 -43.49 -13.97 -9.84
CA ALA A 4 -42.69 -12.77 -9.70
C ALA A 4 -42.88 -12.25 -8.27
N PRO A 5 -41.81 -11.94 -7.51
CA PRO A 5 -41.96 -11.54 -6.12
C PRO A 5 -42.83 -10.28 -6.02
N PRO A 6 -43.79 -10.23 -5.08
CA PRO A 6 -44.64 -9.06 -4.91
C PRO A 6 -43.79 -7.87 -4.42
N PHE A 7 -43.68 -6.84 -5.26
CA PHE A 7 -42.98 -5.62 -4.90
C PHE A 7 -43.82 -4.77 -3.94
N VAL A 8 -43.23 -4.34 -2.82
CA VAL A 8 -43.87 -3.45 -1.85
C VAL A 8 -43.06 -2.17 -1.75
N SER A 9 -43.73 -1.02 -1.83
CA SER A 9 -43.09 0.28 -1.67
C SER A 9 -42.92 0.60 -0.18
N VAL A 10 -41.67 0.76 0.26
CA VAL A 10 -41.32 1.12 1.64
C VAL A 10 -40.72 2.52 1.68
N LYS A 11 -41.17 3.35 2.65
CA LYS A 11 -40.56 4.67 2.88
C LYS A 11 -39.28 4.49 3.69
N LEU A 12 -38.15 4.92 3.13
CA LEU A 12 -36.85 4.87 3.78
C LEU A 12 -36.32 6.28 4.05
N PRO A 13 -35.54 6.50 5.12
CA PRO A 13 -34.87 7.76 5.36
C PRO A 13 -33.96 8.14 4.19
N ALA A 14 -33.99 9.41 3.77
CA ALA A 14 -33.18 9.91 2.66
C ALA A 14 -31.68 9.66 2.86
N ALA A 15 -31.19 9.78 4.11
CA ALA A 15 -29.79 9.52 4.46
C ALA A 15 -29.35 8.09 4.11
N LEU A 16 -30.18 7.09 4.43
CA LEU A 16 -29.90 5.69 4.11
C LEU A 16 -29.88 5.46 2.60
N VAL A 17 -30.83 6.05 1.87
CA VAL A 17 -30.90 5.95 0.41
C VAL A 17 -29.68 6.58 -0.26
N ASN A 18 -29.18 7.69 0.28
CA ASN A 18 -27.98 8.36 -0.23
C ASN A 18 -26.71 7.51 0.01
N GLN A 19 -26.54 6.95 1.20
CA GLN A 19 -25.42 6.04 1.50
C GLN A 19 -25.45 4.79 0.59
N ALA A 20 -26.64 4.23 0.38
CA ALA A 20 -26.82 3.09 -0.52
C ALA A 20 -26.47 3.48 -1.96
N ARG A 21 -26.84 4.68 -2.42
CA ARG A 21 -26.50 5.18 -3.75
C ARG A 21 -25.00 5.31 -3.96
N GLU A 22 -24.28 5.90 -3.01
CA GLU A 22 -22.82 6.05 -3.09
C GLU A 22 -22.13 4.69 -3.16
N SER A 23 -22.53 3.75 -2.29
CA SER A 23 -21.98 2.39 -2.26
C SER A 23 -22.31 1.60 -3.53
N ALA A 24 -23.54 1.74 -4.03
CA ALA A 24 -24.02 1.06 -5.22
C ALA A 24 -23.28 1.52 -6.49
N GLN A 25 -22.93 2.80 -6.61
CA GLN A 25 -22.17 3.32 -7.74
C GLN A 25 -20.81 2.63 -7.89
N THR A 26 -20.06 2.53 -6.79
CA THR A 26 -18.75 1.85 -6.75
C THR A 26 -18.85 0.40 -7.21
N MET A 27 -19.93 -0.28 -6.81
CA MET A 27 -20.16 -1.70 -7.10
C MET A 27 -20.94 -1.95 -8.40
N ARG A 28 -21.33 -0.89 -9.13
CA ARG A 28 -22.20 -0.93 -10.32
C ARG A 28 -23.52 -1.68 -10.09
N ARG A 29 -24.14 -1.47 -8.94
CA ARG A 29 -25.43 -2.08 -8.53
C ARG A 29 -26.54 -1.03 -8.53
N SER A 30 -27.79 -1.49 -8.50
CA SER A 30 -28.92 -0.61 -8.20
C SER A 30 -28.96 -0.25 -6.71
N VAL A 31 -29.60 0.86 -6.35
CA VAL A 31 -29.78 1.25 -4.94
C VAL A 31 -30.58 0.19 -4.17
N ALA A 32 -31.64 -0.34 -4.78
CA ALA A 32 -32.46 -1.40 -4.19
C ALA A 32 -31.62 -2.65 -3.92
N SER A 33 -30.87 -3.12 -4.92
CA SER A 33 -30.00 -4.29 -4.78
C SER A 33 -28.91 -4.09 -3.73
N GLN A 34 -28.41 -2.86 -3.55
CA GLN A 34 -27.44 -2.56 -2.51
C GLN A 34 -28.05 -2.63 -1.10
N ILE A 35 -29.30 -2.17 -0.94
CA ILE A 35 -30.03 -2.27 0.33
C ILE A 35 -30.36 -3.73 0.65
N GLU A 36 -30.83 -4.50 -0.34
CA GLU A 36 -31.07 -5.95 -0.21
C GLU A 36 -29.80 -6.70 0.20
N TYR A 37 -28.66 -6.34 -0.38
CA TYR A 37 -27.36 -6.91 -0.03
C TYR A 37 -26.99 -6.63 1.42
N TRP A 38 -27.13 -5.38 1.89
CA TRP A 38 -26.90 -5.04 3.30
C TRP A 38 -27.83 -5.79 4.25
N ALA A 39 -29.11 -5.92 3.91
CA ALA A 39 -30.06 -6.69 4.71
C ALA A 39 -29.68 -8.19 4.79
N THR A 40 -29.25 -8.76 3.66
CA THR A 40 -28.78 -10.16 3.60
C THR A 40 -27.54 -10.37 4.45
N LEU A 41 -26.58 -9.45 4.39
CA LEU A 41 -25.39 -9.49 5.26
C LEU A 41 -25.75 -9.39 6.73
N GLY A 42 -26.63 -8.46 7.11
CA GLY A 42 -27.09 -8.30 8.49
C GLY A 42 -27.72 -9.59 9.03
N LYS A 43 -28.62 -10.20 8.25
CA LYS A 43 -29.25 -11.48 8.61
C LYS A 43 -28.23 -12.61 8.78
N ALA A 44 -27.25 -12.71 7.88
CA ALA A 44 -26.22 -13.74 7.98
C ALA A 44 -25.34 -13.57 9.23
N LEU A 45 -25.03 -12.32 9.61
CA LEU A 45 -24.29 -12.04 10.84
C LEU A 45 -25.09 -12.40 12.09
N GLU A 46 -26.38 -12.06 12.12
CA GLU A 46 -27.28 -12.42 13.23
C GLU A 46 -27.43 -13.95 13.37
N GLN A 47 -27.55 -14.67 12.25
CA GLN A 47 -27.59 -16.14 12.24
C GLN A 47 -26.29 -16.78 12.74
N ALA A 48 -25.16 -16.10 12.53
CA ALA A 48 -23.87 -16.51 13.09
C ALA A 48 -23.70 -16.13 14.57
N GLY A 49 -24.70 -15.46 15.18
CA GLY A 49 -24.65 -14.99 16.56
C GLY A 49 -23.75 -13.76 16.77
N LEU A 50 -23.39 -13.05 15.70
CA LEU A 50 -22.57 -11.84 15.78
C LEU A 50 -23.47 -10.62 15.92
N THR A 51 -23.19 -9.80 16.93
CA THR A 51 -23.78 -8.46 17.00
C THR A 51 -23.05 -7.49 16.05
N THR A 52 -23.64 -6.33 15.81
CA THR A 52 -22.97 -5.24 15.08
C THR A 52 -21.67 -4.84 15.76
N GLN A 53 -21.61 -4.83 17.09
CA GLN A 53 -20.41 -4.49 17.86
C GLN A 53 -19.32 -5.55 17.67
N ASP A 54 -19.67 -6.83 17.70
CA ASP A 54 -18.71 -7.93 17.45
C ASP A 54 -18.12 -7.83 16.04
N SER A 55 -18.98 -7.52 15.07
CA SER A 55 -18.57 -7.31 13.68
C SER A 55 -17.58 -6.14 13.55
N GLN A 56 -17.85 -5.01 14.23
CA GLN A 56 -16.93 -3.87 14.27
C GLN A 56 -15.61 -4.21 14.97
N ALA A 57 -15.64 -4.96 16.07
CA ALA A 57 -14.45 -5.37 16.79
C ALA A 57 -13.57 -6.30 15.93
N LEU A 58 -14.19 -7.22 15.17
CA LEU A 58 -13.49 -8.10 14.24
C LEU A 58 -12.85 -7.33 13.08
N ILE A 59 -13.57 -6.37 12.48
CA ILE A 59 -13.02 -5.50 11.43
C ILE A 59 -11.83 -4.71 11.95
N ALA A 60 -11.98 -4.04 13.10
CA ALA A 60 -10.90 -3.26 13.71
C ALA A 60 -9.67 -4.12 14.05
N ARG A 61 -9.89 -5.37 14.52
CA ARG A 61 -8.81 -6.32 14.76
C ARG A 61 -8.08 -6.69 13.47
N GLN A 62 -8.82 -6.95 12.39
CA GLN A 62 -8.24 -7.34 11.10
C GLN A 62 -7.45 -6.18 10.46
N GLU A 63 -7.99 -4.97 10.50
CA GLU A 63 -7.30 -3.78 10.00
C GLU A 63 -5.98 -3.55 10.74
N ARG A 64 -5.99 -3.66 12.08
CA ARG A 64 -4.75 -3.59 12.89
C ARG A 64 -3.76 -4.69 12.55
N ALA A 65 -4.23 -5.89 12.22
CA ALA A 65 -3.37 -6.99 11.81
C ALA A 65 -2.74 -6.75 10.44
N ALA A 66 -3.46 -6.16 9.48
CA ALA A 66 -2.91 -5.78 8.17
C ALA A 66 -1.80 -4.72 8.26
N TYR A 67 -1.87 -3.83 9.25
CA TYR A 67 -0.81 -2.86 9.53
C TYR A 67 0.33 -3.38 10.42
N ARG A 68 0.21 -4.59 10.99
CA ARG A 68 1.37 -5.28 11.56
C ARG A 68 2.21 -5.81 10.41
N VAL A 69 3.13 -4.96 9.93
CA VAL A 69 4.32 -5.40 9.23
C VAL A 69 5.04 -6.35 10.18
N THR A 70 4.88 -7.65 9.98
CA THR A 70 5.82 -8.63 10.50
C THR A 70 7.19 -8.15 10.00
N PRO A 71 8.12 -7.71 10.88
CA PRO A 71 9.46 -7.44 10.41
C PRO A 71 9.93 -8.71 9.70
N PRO A 72 10.44 -8.63 8.46
CA PRO A 72 10.97 -9.82 7.81
C PRO A 72 11.91 -10.47 8.81
N ALA A 73 11.72 -11.77 9.06
CA ALA A 73 12.71 -12.55 9.80
C ALA A 73 14.08 -12.18 9.20
N PRO A 74 15.11 -11.88 10.00
CA PRO A 74 16.39 -11.46 9.48
C PRO A 74 16.85 -12.53 8.50
N GLN A 75 16.66 -12.25 7.20
CA GLN A 75 17.17 -13.11 6.15
C GLN A 75 18.67 -12.91 6.29
N ALA A 76 19.36 -13.97 6.70
CA ALA A 76 20.81 -14.00 6.59
C ALA A 76 21.09 -13.65 5.12
N LEU A 77 21.70 -12.50 4.90
CA LEU A 77 22.20 -12.12 3.58
C LEU A 77 23.11 -13.27 3.11
N SER A 78 23.22 -13.49 1.79
CA SER A 78 24.20 -14.45 1.32
C SER A 78 25.58 -14.07 1.90
N PRO A 79 26.44 -15.05 2.26
CA PRO A 79 27.74 -14.76 2.86
C PRO A 79 28.58 -13.81 1.99
N GLU A 80 28.41 -13.90 0.67
CA GLU A 80 29.01 -13.00 -0.32
C GLU A 80 28.58 -11.53 -0.15
N LEU A 81 27.30 -11.28 0.17
CA LEU A 81 26.78 -9.93 0.40
C LEU A 81 27.31 -9.35 1.71
N ASP A 82 27.44 -10.18 2.75
CA ASP A 82 28.00 -9.75 4.03
C ASP A 82 29.49 -9.39 3.90
N GLU A 83 30.26 -10.20 3.16
CA GLU A 83 31.65 -9.91 2.83
C GLU A 83 31.80 -8.61 2.02
N LEU A 84 30.95 -8.42 1.01
CA LEU A 84 30.92 -7.20 0.21
C LEU A 84 30.58 -5.97 1.08
N GLN A 85 29.58 -6.08 1.94
CA GLN A 85 29.18 -5.00 2.84
C GLN A 85 30.30 -4.65 3.82
N ALA A 86 30.96 -5.65 4.42
CA ALA A 86 32.11 -5.45 5.29
C ALA A 86 33.27 -4.74 4.56
N HIS A 87 33.53 -5.14 3.31
CA HIS A 87 34.57 -4.53 2.50
C HIS A 87 34.28 -3.06 2.16
N VAL A 88 33.03 -2.74 1.77
CA VAL A 88 32.61 -1.35 1.50
C VAL A 88 32.72 -0.49 2.75
N LEU A 89 32.30 -1.00 3.91
CA LEU A 89 32.44 -0.29 5.18
C LEU A 89 33.90 -0.06 5.59
N ALA A 90 34.78 -1.03 5.33
CA ALA A 90 36.22 -0.87 5.55
C ALA A 90 36.82 0.21 4.63
N LEU A 91 36.42 0.24 3.35
CA LEU A 91 36.85 1.26 2.38
C LEU A 91 36.34 2.66 2.75
N ALA A 92 35.13 2.75 3.31
CA ALA A 92 34.57 4.00 3.81
C ALA A 92 35.33 4.51 5.03
N LYS A 93 35.63 3.63 5.99
CA LYS A 93 36.40 3.96 7.19
C LYS A 93 37.86 4.33 6.89
N SER A 94 38.46 3.73 5.86
CA SER A 94 39.83 4.04 5.45
C SER A 94 39.97 5.37 4.70
N GLY A 95 38.87 6.03 4.34
CA GLY A 95 38.88 7.29 3.59
C GLY A 95 39.26 7.13 2.11
N ALA A 96 39.53 5.91 1.63
CA ALA A 96 39.95 5.63 0.26
C ALA A 96 38.90 6.04 -0.78
N LEU A 97 37.60 5.93 -0.44
CA LEU A 97 36.51 6.43 -1.27
C LEU A 97 36.60 7.95 -1.46
N SER A 98 36.88 8.70 -0.39
CA SER A 98 37.02 10.15 -0.43
C SER A 98 38.23 10.58 -1.27
N ALA A 99 39.39 9.94 -1.06
CA ALA A 99 40.60 10.20 -1.86
C ALA A 99 40.33 10.00 -3.37
N ARG A 100 39.67 8.88 -3.73
CA ARG A 100 39.36 8.58 -5.13
C ARG A 100 38.37 9.57 -5.76
N THR A 101 37.43 10.10 -4.97
CA THR A 101 36.53 11.16 -5.46
C THR A 101 37.28 12.47 -5.71
N GLN A 102 38.24 12.84 -4.86
CA GLN A 102 39.06 14.04 -5.06
C GLN A 102 39.94 13.92 -6.31
N ASP A 103 40.56 12.76 -6.52
CA ASP A 103 41.35 12.47 -7.73
C ASP A 103 40.51 12.55 -9.00
N ALA A 104 39.28 11.98 -8.99
CA ALA A 104 38.37 12.04 -10.13
C ALA A 104 37.93 13.48 -10.44
N VAL A 105 37.67 14.29 -9.42
CA VAL A 105 37.33 15.72 -9.57
C VAL A 105 38.52 16.51 -10.14
N ALA A 106 39.73 16.27 -9.63
CA ALA A 106 40.95 16.91 -10.12
C ALA A 106 41.24 16.53 -11.58
N ALA A 107 41.11 15.26 -11.94
CA ALA A 107 41.28 14.76 -13.31
C ALA A 107 40.23 15.36 -14.27
N GLY A 108 38.97 15.46 -13.84
CA GLY A 108 37.90 16.10 -14.60
C GLY A 108 38.17 17.60 -14.83
N LYS A 109 38.64 18.30 -13.80
CA LYS A 109 39.00 19.72 -13.88
C LYS A 109 40.18 19.95 -14.84
N ALA A 110 41.21 19.10 -14.79
CA ALA A 110 42.36 19.17 -15.70
C ALA A 110 42.00 18.85 -17.16
N LYS A 111 41.03 17.95 -17.39
CA LYS A 111 40.52 17.65 -18.74
C LYS A 111 39.67 18.81 -19.29
N GLY A 112 38.88 19.46 -18.44
CA GLY A 112 38.11 20.66 -18.79
C GLY A 112 38.98 21.88 -19.12
N THR A 113 40.09 22.09 -18.39
CA THR A 113 41.02 23.19 -18.69
C THR A 113 41.78 22.98 -19.99
N ARG A 114 42.27 21.76 -20.27
CA ARG A 114 42.93 21.41 -21.55
C ARG A 114 42.03 21.55 -22.78
N SER A 115 40.73 21.30 -22.63
CA SER A 115 39.74 21.51 -23.69
C SER A 115 39.53 22.99 -24.01
N LYS A 116 39.65 23.87 -23.01
CA LYS A 116 39.46 25.32 -23.16
C LYS A 116 40.66 26.00 -23.83
N THR A 117 41.89 25.56 -23.57
CA THR A 117 43.11 26.10 -24.20
C THR A 117 43.24 25.71 -25.68
N ARG A 118 42.74 24.54 -26.10
CA ARG A 118 42.75 24.11 -27.51
C ARG A 118 41.74 24.83 -28.41
N LYS A 119 40.77 25.56 -27.83
CA LYS A 119 39.75 26.31 -28.58
C LYS A 119 40.10 27.80 -28.73
N ALA A 120 41.21 28.24 -28.13
CA ALA A 120 41.66 29.64 -28.08
C ALA A 120 43.00 29.85 -28.79
N ALA A 121 43.47 28.86 -29.56
CA ALA A 121 44.67 28.92 -30.41
C ALA A 121 44.27 28.75 -31.88
#